data_AF-A0A2H2ZN32-F1
#
_entry.id   AF-A0A2H2ZN32-F1
#
_cell.length_a   1.000
_cell.length_b   1.000
_cell.length_c   1.000
_cell.angle_alpha   90.00
_cell.angle_beta   90.00
_cell.angle_gamma   90.00
#
_symmetry.space_group_name_H-M   'P 1'
#
loop_
_entity.id
_entity.type
_entity.pdbx_description
1 polymer ?
#
loop_
_entity_poly.entity_id
_entity_poly.type
_entity_poly.pdbx_seq_one_letter_code
_entity_poly.pdbx_strand_id
1 'polypeptide(L)'
;METAGDAPGDWESESPSLVESIVAIDVRDKRAMGCSIFSAADGMLKIANDIPMANENVAEEFLNYAQPTTILMSRRVPEAILTFVEKHVERSTQDLHLRLMPSSDFSHTFACEELSSHGSNGGCSFRSASPSGAEQQCMENNGRAMQRSGRDEPQCMKLVRCGSLIDLESVASLSCAGALLTELHRRRSLASSSSSPGIFDVRTVTMFNLADHVFVSEESLLSLQIINHESHPNSQAWSIDSSSSSEKENLSIYGLLHSLASTPQGRAHLRHMFLQPTSDLDIILDRQRTISLLLHPNNEEKSRRVGSILRKISNIIDGINPMVLTRVGDLIERVVNFDQAKSQQRYSVRPGVDDELDGLKRQYDGLDSFLTEVANHVAQDLPICARQYIRSCIFLPQLGFLTVVEQDHRQSGSSFDEECAGDGLWKKSFTDNDTAYYKNRHMTELDEQYGDIYSQISGKLR
;
A
#
# COMPACT_ATOMS: atom_id res chain seq x y z
N MET A 1 -7.78 -10.37 58.86
CA MET A 1 -8.14 -11.41 57.87
C MET A 1 -8.31 -10.64 56.56
N GLU A 2 -7.17 -10.26 56.00
CA GLU A 2 -7.05 -9.40 54.82
C GLU A 2 -7.11 -10.26 53.57
N THR A 3 -7.93 -9.83 52.62
CA THR A 3 -8.15 -10.48 51.34
C THR A 3 -6.97 -10.22 50.42
N ALA A 4 -6.38 -11.31 49.94
CA ALA A 4 -5.22 -11.37 49.05
C ALA A 4 -5.41 -10.49 47.80
N GLY A 5 -4.41 -9.64 47.56
CA GLY A 5 -4.24 -8.92 46.30
C GLY A 5 -3.75 -9.87 45.22
N ASP A 6 -4.45 -9.86 44.10
CA ASP A 6 -4.12 -10.55 42.86
C ASP A 6 -2.88 -9.86 42.26
N ALA A 7 -1.75 -10.57 42.21
CA ALA A 7 -0.51 -10.08 41.62
C ALA A 7 -0.62 -10.15 40.09
N PRO A 8 -0.34 -9.08 39.33
CA PRO A 8 -0.27 -9.19 37.89
C PRO A 8 1.00 -9.96 37.52
N GLY A 9 0.79 -11.03 36.75
CA GLY A 9 1.77 -12.06 36.42
C GLY A 9 2.99 -11.57 35.65
N ASP A 10 4.08 -12.30 35.91
CA ASP A 10 5.21 -12.61 35.04
C ASP A 10 5.41 -11.65 33.87
N TRP A 11 6.19 -10.61 34.13
CA TRP A 11 6.93 -9.91 33.09
C TRP A 11 7.89 -10.93 32.46
N GLU A 12 7.46 -11.53 31.34
CA GLU A 12 8.41 -12.16 30.43
C GLU A 12 9.53 -11.16 30.21
N SER A 13 10.72 -11.54 30.66
CA SER A 13 11.94 -10.78 30.46
C SER A 13 12.25 -10.85 28.97
N GLU A 14 11.58 -10.00 28.18
CA GLU A 14 11.98 -9.67 26.82
C GLU A 14 13.35 -9.00 26.93
N SER A 15 14.41 -9.80 26.97
CA SER A 15 15.71 -9.34 26.50
C SER A 15 15.47 -8.67 25.15
N PRO A 16 15.93 -7.43 24.91
CA PRO A 16 15.73 -6.79 23.63
C PRO A 16 16.39 -7.70 22.60
N SER A 17 15.61 -8.46 21.85
CA SER A 17 16.13 -9.14 20.67
C SER A 17 16.70 -8.01 19.83
N LEU A 18 18.03 -7.91 19.72
CA LEU A 18 18.66 -6.89 18.90
C LEU A 18 18.06 -7.05 17.52
N VAL A 19 17.17 -6.12 17.18
CA VAL A 19 16.48 -6.10 15.91
C VAL A 19 17.55 -5.87 14.87
N GLU A 20 17.76 -6.86 14.01
CA GLU A 20 18.78 -6.79 13.00
C GLU A 20 18.49 -5.66 12.02
N SER A 21 19.42 -4.72 11.92
CA SER A 21 19.41 -3.59 10.99
C SER A 21 20.61 -3.71 10.07
N ILE A 22 20.38 -3.72 8.75
CA ILE A 22 21.42 -3.84 7.73
C ILE A 22 21.42 -2.55 6.90
N VAL A 23 22.56 -1.87 6.83
CA VAL A 23 22.74 -0.67 6.00
C VAL A 23 23.67 -0.97 4.84
N ALA A 24 23.37 -0.44 3.66
CA ALA A 24 24.27 -0.44 2.52
C ALA A 24 24.59 1.00 2.12
N ILE A 25 25.88 1.30 1.95
CA ILE A 25 26.38 2.62 1.58
C ILE A 25 27.24 2.48 0.32
N ASP A 26 27.03 3.39 -0.62
CA ASP A 26 27.82 3.48 -1.84
C ASP A 26 28.04 4.93 -2.25
N VAL A 27 29.11 5.18 -3.00
CA VAL A 27 29.42 6.51 -3.55
C VAL A 27 29.59 6.37 -5.06
N ARG A 28 28.69 7.03 -5.80
CA ARG A 28 28.65 7.02 -7.27
C ARG A 28 29.15 8.33 -7.86
N ASP A 29 29.16 8.37 -9.20
CA ASP A 29 29.54 9.50 -10.05
C ASP A 29 29.16 10.87 -9.46
N LYS A 30 30.03 11.88 -9.65
CA LYS A 30 29.92 13.22 -9.03
C LYS A 30 29.96 13.22 -7.48
N ARG A 31 30.45 12.14 -6.85
CA ARG A 31 30.49 11.97 -5.38
C ARG A 31 29.10 12.03 -4.75
N ALA A 32 28.10 11.44 -5.38
CA ALA A 32 26.79 11.24 -4.76
C ALA A 32 26.85 10.01 -3.85
N MET A 33 26.58 10.18 -2.56
CA MET A 33 26.42 9.08 -1.61
C MET A 33 24.99 8.58 -1.65
N GLY A 34 24.84 7.27 -1.82
CA GLY A 34 23.57 6.58 -1.68
C GLY A 34 23.55 5.74 -0.41
N CYS A 35 22.35 5.52 0.12
CA CYS A 35 22.14 4.68 1.28
C CYS A 35 20.83 3.90 1.16
N SER A 36 20.81 2.68 1.64
CA SER A 36 19.57 1.93 1.89
C SER A 36 19.69 1.16 3.19
N ILE A 37 18.57 0.99 3.89
CA ILE A 37 18.50 0.40 5.21
C ILE A 37 17.38 -0.64 5.22
N PHE A 38 17.66 -1.83 5.73
CA PHE A 38 16.67 -2.85 5.99
C PHE A 38 16.56 -3.12 7.49
N SER A 39 15.33 -3.14 8.01
CA SER A 39 15.02 -3.51 9.40
C SER A 39 14.26 -4.83 9.43
N ALA A 40 14.82 -5.82 10.13
CA ALA A 40 14.22 -7.15 10.27
C ALA A 40 12.99 -7.17 11.21
N ALA A 41 12.81 -6.16 12.07
CA ALA A 41 11.65 -6.12 12.98
C ALA A 41 10.32 -5.96 12.25
N ASP A 42 10.31 -5.13 11.21
CA ASP A 42 9.12 -4.76 10.46
C ASP A 42 9.20 -5.17 8.99
N GLY A 43 10.36 -5.66 8.53
CA GLY A 43 10.60 -6.01 7.13
C GLY A 43 10.63 -4.78 6.23
N MET A 44 10.96 -3.60 6.78
CA MET A 44 10.96 -2.34 6.04
C MET A 44 12.30 -2.11 5.35
N LEU A 45 12.25 -1.88 4.04
CA LEU A 45 13.36 -1.38 3.23
C LEU A 45 13.20 0.13 3.01
N LYS A 46 14.07 0.91 3.63
CA LYS A 46 14.16 2.36 3.43
C LYS A 46 15.25 2.67 2.42
N ILE A 47 14.92 3.45 1.39
CA ILE A 47 15.87 3.90 0.36
C ILE A 47 16.04 5.41 0.54
N ALA A 48 17.27 5.88 0.69
CA ALA A 48 17.54 7.30 0.83
C ALA A 48 17.42 8.03 -0.51
N ASN A 49 17.22 9.35 -0.49
CA ASN A 49 17.58 10.19 -1.63
C ASN A 49 19.10 10.31 -1.74
N ASP A 50 19.61 10.39 -2.97
CA ASP A 50 21.05 10.57 -3.21
C ASP A 50 21.55 11.90 -2.65
N ILE A 51 22.61 11.85 -1.85
CA ILE A 51 23.22 13.03 -1.24
C ILE A 51 24.47 13.43 -2.03
N PRO A 52 24.50 14.60 -2.68
CA PRO A 52 25.71 15.07 -3.38
C PRO A 52 26.82 15.40 -2.38
N MET A 53 28.07 15.49 -2.87
CA MET A 53 29.24 15.88 -2.06
C MET A 53 29.52 14.95 -0.87
N ALA A 54 29.53 13.63 -1.14
CA ALA A 54 29.88 12.57 -0.20
C ALA A 54 31.14 12.89 0.61
N ASN A 55 31.02 12.78 1.93
CA ASN A 55 32.08 12.97 2.91
C ASN A 55 31.80 12.09 4.15
N GLU A 56 32.73 12.10 5.10
CA GLU A 56 32.68 11.31 6.32
C GLU A 56 31.47 11.66 7.20
N ASN A 57 31.09 12.94 7.28
CA ASN A 57 29.97 13.40 8.10
C ASN A 57 28.63 12.85 7.59
N VAL A 58 28.44 12.79 6.26
CA VAL A 58 27.22 12.19 5.67
C VAL A 58 27.15 10.69 5.98
N ALA A 59 28.29 9.99 5.93
CA ALA A 59 28.34 8.58 6.33
C ALA A 59 28.00 8.42 7.82
N GLU A 60 28.54 9.26 8.69
CA GLU A 60 28.23 9.28 10.12
C GLU A 60 26.74 9.50 10.39
N GLU A 61 26.12 10.45 9.69
CA GLU A 61 24.69 10.73 9.80
C GLU A 61 23.83 9.53 9.41
N PHE A 62 24.17 8.84 8.31
CA PHE A 62 23.49 7.59 7.93
C PHE A 62 23.66 6.46 8.96
N LEU A 63 24.86 6.31 9.53
CA LEU A 63 25.13 5.29 10.54
C LEU A 63 24.35 5.58 11.83
N ASN A 64 24.35 6.84 12.29
CA ASN A 64 23.58 7.28 13.46
C ASN A 64 22.08 7.12 13.24
N TYR A 65 21.58 7.44 12.04
CA TYR A 65 20.19 7.24 11.67
C TYR A 65 19.82 5.75 11.66
N ALA A 66 20.61 4.90 11.00
CA ALA A 66 20.28 3.50 10.76
C ALA A 66 20.47 2.60 12.00
N GLN A 67 21.36 2.98 12.92
CA GLN A 67 21.80 2.14 14.05
C GLN A 67 22.07 0.68 13.59
N PRO A 68 22.96 0.48 12.61
CA PRO A 68 23.10 -0.80 11.95
C PRO A 68 23.77 -1.83 12.86
N THR A 69 23.49 -3.10 12.58
CA THR A 69 24.22 -4.26 13.09
C THR A 69 25.14 -4.85 12.02
N THR A 70 24.81 -4.64 10.74
CA THR A 70 25.65 -4.99 9.59
C THR A 70 25.75 -3.80 8.64
N ILE A 71 26.96 -3.48 8.19
CA ILE A 71 27.26 -2.45 7.19
C ILE A 71 27.80 -3.12 5.93
N LEU A 72 27.16 -2.88 4.79
CA LEU A 72 27.64 -3.26 3.47
C LEU A 72 28.20 -2.02 2.77
N MET A 73 29.44 -2.10 2.29
CA MET A 73 30.04 -1.02 1.51
C MET A 73 30.59 -1.53 0.19
N SER A 74 30.42 -0.74 -0.86
CA SER A 74 31.03 -1.01 -2.15
C SER A 74 32.54 -0.75 -2.10
N ARG A 75 33.35 -1.60 -2.76
CA ARG A 75 34.80 -1.40 -2.89
C ARG A 75 35.21 -0.11 -3.61
N ARG A 76 34.27 0.59 -4.26
CA ARG A 76 34.53 1.87 -4.92
C ARG A 76 34.36 3.09 -4.02
N VAL A 77 33.85 2.90 -2.80
CA VAL A 77 33.70 4.00 -1.83
C VAL A 77 35.08 4.63 -1.60
N PRO A 78 35.20 5.97 -1.58
CA PRO A 78 36.47 6.65 -1.33
C PRO A 78 37.15 6.16 -0.04
N GLU A 79 38.47 5.99 -0.10
CA GLU A 79 39.28 5.45 1.01
C GLU A 79 39.12 6.24 2.31
N ALA A 80 38.90 7.56 2.23
CA ALA A 80 38.67 8.40 3.40
C ALA A 80 37.39 8.00 4.18
N ILE A 81 36.29 7.75 3.46
CA ILE A 81 35.03 7.29 4.04
C ILE A 81 35.16 5.85 4.55
N LEU A 82 35.82 4.97 3.77
CA LEU A 82 36.07 3.59 4.19
C LEU A 82 36.84 3.54 5.52
N THR A 83 37.95 4.27 5.60
CA THR A 83 38.78 4.36 6.81
C THR A 83 38.01 4.96 7.99
N PHE A 84 37.13 5.93 7.73
CA PHE A 84 36.26 6.50 8.75
C PHE A 84 35.30 5.44 9.31
N VAL A 85 34.62 4.68 8.45
CA VAL A 85 33.68 3.64 8.86
C VAL A 85 34.39 2.48 9.56
N GLU A 86 35.58 2.07 9.10
CA GLU A 86 36.40 1.07 9.79
C GLU A 86 36.73 1.51 11.22
N LYS A 87 37.17 2.76 11.41
CA LYS A 87 37.40 3.33 12.74
C LYS A 87 36.14 3.42 13.58
N HIS A 88 34.99 3.71 12.98
CA HIS A 88 33.70 3.73 13.67
C HIS A 88 33.34 2.32 14.18
N VAL A 89 33.55 1.29 13.36
CA VAL A 89 33.33 -0.12 13.73
C VAL A 89 34.27 -0.56 14.86
N GLU A 90 35.54 -0.18 14.81
CA GLU A 90 36.52 -0.48 15.87
C GLU A 90 36.20 0.18 17.21
N ARG A 91 35.55 1.35 17.20
CA ARG A 91 35.15 2.08 18.41
C ARG A 91 33.83 1.59 18.99
N SER A 92 32.99 0.97 18.17
CA SER A 92 31.68 0.49 18.61
C SER A 92 31.84 -0.58 19.70
N THR A 93 31.02 -0.46 20.74
CA THR A 93 30.93 -1.47 21.80
C THR A 93 29.95 -2.59 21.46
N GLN A 94 29.21 -2.45 20.35
CA GLN A 94 28.27 -3.44 19.84
C GLN A 94 28.94 -4.31 18.77
N ASP A 95 28.43 -5.54 18.56
CA ASP A 95 28.91 -6.45 17.52
C ASP A 95 28.47 -5.95 16.14
N LEU A 96 29.25 -5.02 15.58
CA LEU A 96 28.99 -4.36 14.31
C LEU A 96 29.83 -5.00 13.20
N HIS A 97 29.16 -5.59 12.21
CA HIS A 97 29.84 -6.29 11.13
C HIS A 97 29.96 -5.42 9.88
N LEU A 98 31.20 -5.07 9.50
CA LEU A 98 31.49 -4.43 8.23
C LEU A 98 31.84 -5.44 7.15
N ARG A 99 31.22 -5.33 5.97
CA ARG A 99 31.50 -6.17 4.80
C ARG A 99 31.69 -5.35 3.53
N LEU A 100 32.87 -5.49 2.92
CA LEU A 100 33.17 -4.91 1.62
C LEU A 100 32.72 -5.83 0.49
N MET A 101 31.86 -5.31 -0.38
CA MET A 101 31.27 -6.03 -1.50
C MET A 101 31.83 -5.52 -2.84
N PRO A 102 31.95 -6.38 -3.85
CA PRO A 102 32.24 -5.96 -5.21
C PRO A 102 31.27 -4.87 -5.69
N SER A 103 31.77 -3.90 -6.44
CA SER A 103 30.93 -2.83 -7.00
C SER A 103 29.83 -3.34 -7.95
N SER A 104 29.98 -4.56 -8.49
CA SER A 104 28.98 -5.24 -9.31
C SER A 104 27.71 -5.60 -8.56
N ASP A 105 27.82 -5.82 -7.24
CA ASP A 105 26.70 -6.23 -6.40
C ASP A 105 25.79 -5.03 -6.07
N PHE A 106 26.31 -3.81 -6.27
CA PHE A 106 25.57 -2.55 -6.17
C PHE A 106 24.94 -2.18 -7.51
N SER A 107 23.82 -2.82 -7.85
CA SER A 107 23.15 -2.65 -9.13
C SER A 107 21.75 -2.05 -8.99
N HIS A 108 21.60 -0.79 -9.42
CA HIS A 108 20.28 -0.13 -9.49
C HIS A 108 19.31 -0.82 -10.46
N THR A 109 19.79 -1.43 -11.56
CA THR A 109 18.91 -2.12 -12.52
C THR A 109 18.32 -3.36 -11.88
N PHE A 110 19.14 -4.15 -11.18
CA PHE A 110 18.69 -5.31 -10.41
C PHE A 110 17.70 -4.89 -9.32
N ALA A 111 18.01 -3.81 -8.58
CA ALA A 111 17.10 -3.29 -7.57
C ALA A 111 15.72 -2.93 -8.17
N CYS A 112 15.69 -2.19 -9.29
CA CYS A 112 14.44 -1.84 -9.94
C CYS A 112 13.66 -3.06 -10.45
N GLU A 113 14.34 -4.06 -11.01
CA GLU A 113 13.72 -5.30 -11.47
C GLU A 113 13.10 -6.10 -10.31
N GLU A 114 13.86 -6.30 -9.24
CA GLU A 114 13.39 -7.01 -8.05
C GLU A 114 12.23 -6.26 -7.40
N LEU A 115 12.37 -4.97 -7.13
CA LEU A 115 11.32 -4.16 -6.51
C LEU A 115 10.05 -4.10 -7.38
N SER A 116 10.19 -4.16 -8.70
CA SER A 116 9.04 -4.25 -9.62
C SER A 116 8.35 -5.61 -9.52
N SER A 117 9.13 -6.69 -9.40
CA SER A 117 8.63 -8.06 -9.29
C SER A 117 7.98 -8.35 -7.94
N HIS A 118 8.46 -7.69 -6.87
CA HIS A 118 7.93 -7.79 -5.51
C HIS A 118 6.44 -7.40 -5.43
N GLY A 119 5.95 -6.53 -6.34
CA GLY A 119 4.54 -6.16 -6.44
C GLY A 119 3.62 -7.14 -7.17
N SER A 120 4.17 -8.21 -7.75
CA SER A 120 3.42 -9.19 -8.56
C SER A 120 3.07 -10.48 -7.79
N ASN A 121 3.78 -10.78 -6.68
CA ASN A 121 3.64 -12.04 -5.96
C ASN A 121 3.02 -11.95 -4.54
N GLY A 122 2.28 -10.87 -4.27
CA GLY A 122 1.38 -10.79 -3.12
C GLY A 122 1.88 -9.91 -1.97
N GLY A 123 1.05 -8.92 -1.61
CA GLY A 123 0.99 -8.41 -0.23
C GLY A 123 1.84 -7.20 0.14
N CYS A 124 1.96 -6.16 -0.70
CA CYS A 124 2.39 -4.85 -0.20
C CYS A 124 1.17 -3.91 -0.11
N SER A 125 0.84 -3.45 1.11
CA SER A 125 -0.24 -2.46 1.34
C SER A 125 0.25 -1.07 0.94
N PHE A 126 0.09 -0.75 -0.33
CA PHE A 126 0.55 0.51 -0.91
C PHE A 126 -0.53 1.59 -0.73
N ARG A 127 -0.24 2.61 0.09
CA ARG A 127 -1.08 3.80 0.18
C ARG A 127 -0.68 4.79 -0.91
N SER A 128 -1.42 4.80 -2.03
CA SER A 128 -1.35 5.87 -3.02
C SER A 128 -2.30 6.99 -2.63
N ALA A 129 -1.77 8.20 -2.39
CA ALA A 129 -2.54 9.43 -2.46
C ALA A 129 -2.45 9.93 -3.91
N SER A 130 -3.55 9.85 -4.66
CA SER A 130 -3.61 10.36 -6.03
C SER A 130 -4.05 11.84 -6.03
N PRO A 131 -3.37 12.75 -6.73
CA PRO A 131 -4.01 13.95 -7.24
C PRO A 131 -4.69 13.61 -8.58
N SER A 132 -5.95 14.00 -8.68
CA SER A 132 -6.79 13.91 -9.87
C SER A 132 -6.29 14.78 -11.03
N GLY A 133 -6.34 14.22 -12.24
CA GLY A 133 -6.54 14.98 -13.48
C GLY A 133 -5.38 14.97 -14.47
N ALA A 134 -5.50 14.14 -15.52
CA ALA A 134 -5.20 14.50 -16.90
C ALA A 134 -5.49 13.29 -17.81
N GLU A 135 -6.61 13.37 -18.53
CA GLU A 135 -6.93 12.54 -19.67
C GLU A 135 -6.05 12.95 -20.86
N GLN A 136 -5.45 12.01 -21.59
CA GLN A 136 -5.31 12.16 -23.05
C GLN A 136 -5.13 10.80 -23.76
N GLN A 137 -6.16 10.51 -24.54
CA GLN A 137 -6.35 9.59 -25.66
C GLN A 137 -5.11 9.11 -26.43
N CYS A 138 -5.12 7.82 -26.82
CA CYS A 138 -4.65 7.34 -28.13
C CYS A 138 -5.44 6.08 -28.56
N MET A 139 -5.82 6.08 -29.84
CA MET A 139 -6.84 5.25 -30.49
C MET A 139 -6.46 3.78 -30.74
N GLU A 140 -7.52 2.99 -30.93
CA GLU A 140 -7.60 1.60 -31.39
C GLU A 140 -7.11 1.38 -32.83
N ASN A 141 -6.52 0.21 -33.13
CA ASN A 141 -7.09 -0.69 -34.13
C ASN A 141 -6.47 -2.12 -34.19
N ASN A 142 -7.38 -3.10 -34.21
CA ASN A 142 -7.38 -4.44 -34.82
C ASN A 142 -6.36 -5.54 -34.41
N GLY A 143 -6.82 -6.41 -33.51
CA GLY A 143 -7.38 -7.71 -33.88
C GLY A 143 -6.47 -8.77 -34.55
N ARG A 144 -5.90 -9.67 -33.72
CA ARG A 144 -5.89 -11.16 -33.82
C ARG A 144 -4.66 -11.76 -33.14
N ALA A 145 -4.84 -12.42 -31.98
CA ALA A 145 -4.07 -13.60 -31.60
C ALA A 145 -4.70 -14.27 -30.36
N MET A 146 -5.38 -15.39 -30.61
CA MET A 146 -5.82 -16.36 -29.63
C MET A 146 -4.60 -17.07 -29.00
N GLN A 147 -4.63 -17.18 -27.67
CA GLN A 147 -3.85 -18.08 -26.78
C GLN A 147 -2.31 -18.03 -26.85
N ARG A 148 -1.71 -17.57 -25.74
CA ARG A 148 -0.51 -18.17 -25.12
C ARG A 148 -0.23 -17.52 -23.77
N SER A 149 -0.09 -18.38 -22.75
CA SER A 149 0.76 -18.32 -21.55
C SER A 149 0.87 -17.00 -20.78
N GLY A 150 0.77 -17.07 -19.44
CA GLY A 150 0.85 -15.94 -18.50
C GLY A 150 1.73 -14.80 -19.01
N ARG A 151 1.10 -13.67 -19.35
CA ARG A 151 1.82 -12.50 -19.83
C ARG A 151 2.49 -11.86 -18.63
N ASP A 152 3.80 -12.06 -18.53
CA ASP A 152 4.66 -11.12 -17.85
C ASP A 152 4.27 -9.70 -18.26
N GLU A 153 3.86 -8.89 -17.30
CA GLU A 153 3.59 -7.47 -17.48
C GLU A 153 4.79 -6.83 -18.21
N PRO A 154 4.59 -6.04 -19.28
CA PRO A 154 5.71 -5.49 -20.03
C PRO A 154 6.59 -4.65 -19.11
N GLN A 155 7.91 -4.78 -19.25
CA GLN A 155 8.90 -4.19 -18.35
C GLN A 155 8.70 -2.69 -18.11
N CYS A 156 8.18 -1.95 -19.09
CA CYS A 156 7.85 -0.54 -18.94
C CYS A 156 6.76 -0.29 -17.89
N MET A 157 5.73 -1.13 -17.80
CA MET A 157 4.65 -0.99 -16.80
C MET A 157 5.15 -1.35 -15.39
N LYS A 158 6.00 -2.37 -15.29
CA LYS A 158 6.74 -2.74 -14.06
C LYS A 158 7.57 -1.55 -13.53
N LEU A 159 8.35 -0.90 -14.39
CA LEU A 159 9.12 0.31 -14.03
C LEU A 159 8.24 1.51 -13.68
N VAL A 160 7.10 1.71 -14.35
CA VAL A 160 6.16 2.81 -14.02
C VAL A 160 5.60 2.64 -12.60
N ARG A 161 5.31 1.39 -12.18
CA ARG A 161 4.88 1.11 -10.81
C ARG A 161 5.98 1.43 -9.80
N CYS A 162 7.23 1.03 -10.07
CA CYS A 162 8.37 1.39 -9.22
C CYS A 162 8.62 2.90 -9.17
N GLY A 163 8.55 3.60 -10.30
CA GLY A 163 8.73 5.04 -10.39
C GLY A 163 7.62 5.86 -9.72
N SER A 164 6.49 5.25 -9.39
CA SER A 164 5.44 5.88 -8.57
C SER A 164 5.74 5.87 -7.06
N LEU A 165 6.69 5.05 -6.61
CA LEU A 165 7.10 4.93 -5.20
C LEU A 165 8.46 5.51 -4.89
N ILE A 166 9.37 5.30 -5.84
CA ILE A 166 10.79 5.46 -5.65
C ILE A 166 11.24 6.46 -6.68
N ASP A 167 12.01 7.42 -6.22
CA ASP A 167 12.72 8.31 -7.10
C ASP A 167 13.79 7.51 -7.87
N LEU A 168 13.50 7.25 -9.15
CA LEU A 168 14.41 6.52 -10.04
C LEU A 168 15.69 7.30 -10.35
N GLU A 169 15.74 8.60 -10.02
CA GLU A 169 16.93 9.43 -10.18
C GLU A 169 17.95 9.21 -9.06
N SER A 170 17.53 8.68 -7.90
CA SER A 170 18.38 8.33 -6.76
C SER A 170 19.15 7.02 -7.00
N VAL A 171 19.96 6.99 -8.07
CA VAL A 171 20.66 5.81 -8.60
C VAL A 171 21.67 5.23 -7.59
N ALA A 172 22.36 6.04 -6.80
CA ALA A 172 23.30 5.56 -5.79
C ALA A 172 22.57 4.78 -4.69
N SER A 173 21.46 5.31 -4.19
CA SER A 173 20.65 4.69 -3.16
C SER A 173 19.93 3.45 -3.68
N LEU A 174 19.39 3.49 -4.90
CA LEU A 174 18.86 2.30 -5.58
C LEU A 174 19.91 1.20 -5.77
N SER A 175 21.16 1.56 -6.03
CA SER A 175 22.25 0.58 -6.10
C SER A 175 22.52 -0.08 -4.74
N CYS A 176 22.43 0.68 -3.66
CA CYS A 176 22.52 0.17 -2.28
C CYS A 176 21.37 -0.78 -1.96
N ALA A 177 20.15 -0.47 -2.40
CA ALA A 177 19.01 -1.37 -2.28
C ALA A 177 19.26 -2.71 -2.99
N GLY A 178 19.87 -2.69 -4.19
CA GLY A 178 20.24 -3.92 -4.90
C GLY A 178 21.23 -4.81 -4.14
N ALA A 179 22.23 -4.20 -3.49
CA ALA A 179 23.18 -4.91 -2.65
C ALA A 179 22.50 -5.51 -1.39
N LEU A 180 21.60 -4.76 -0.75
CA LEU A 180 20.80 -5.26 0.37
C LEU A 180 19.94 -6.45 -0.05
N LEU A 181 19.18 -6.32 -1.15
CA LEU A 181 18.32 -7.39 -1.65
C LEU A 181 19.13 -8.67 -1.92
N THR A 182 20.30 -8.54 -2.55
CA THR A 182 21.21 -9.67 -2.78
C THR A 182 21.65 -10.32 -1.47
N GLU A 183 22.00 -9.53 -0.46
CA GLU A 183 22.40 -10.05 0.86
C GLU A 183 21.23 -10.70 1.61
N LEU A 184 20.03 -10.13 1.54
CA LEU A 184 18.82 -10.71 2.11
C LEU A 184 18.49 -12.05 1.41
N HIS A 185 18.59 -12.14 0.09
CA HIS A 185 18.38 -13.38 -0.67
C HIS A 185 19.37 -14.46 -0.24
N ARG A 186 20.63 -14.10 -0.05
CA ARG A 186 21.68 -15.00 0.43
C ARG A 186 21.34 -15.52 1.84
N ARG A 187 20.96 -14.63 2.76
CA ARG A 187 20.60 -14.99 4.13
C ARG A 187 19.34 -15.84 4.22
N ARG A 188 18.31 -15.55 3.41
CA ARG A 188 17.11 -16.40 3.28
C ARG A 188 17.46 -17.83 2.84
N SER A 189 18.35 -17.95 1.86
CA SER A 189 18.80 -19.27 1.38
C SER A 189 19.49 -20.08 2.49
N LEU A 190 20.28 -19.44 3.34
CA LEU A 190 20.96 -20.06 4.49
C LEU A 190 20.00 -20.37 5.66
N ALA A 191 19.05 -19.48 5.92
CA ALA A 191 18.12 -19.55 7.05
C ALA A 191 16.96 -20.54 6.86
N SER A 192 16.79 -21.09 5.66
CA SER A 192 15.75 -22.09 5.30
C SER A 192 15.77 -23.39 6.15
N SER A 193 16.76 -23.53 7.03
CA SER A 193 16.90 -24.63 8.00
C SER A 193 16.58 -24.24 9.46
N SER A 194 16.20 -22.98 9.73
CA SER A 194 15.93 -22.43 11.07
C SER A 194 14.44 -22.08 11.30
N SER A 195 14.03 -21.98 12.57
CA SER A 195 12.65 -21.91 13.05
C SER A 195 11.89 -20.59 12.79
N SER A 196 12.48 -19.63 12.06
CA SER A 196 11.87 -18.32 11.81
C SER A 196 11.82 -17.97 10.31
N PRO A 197 10.92 -18.60 9.54
CA PRO A 197 10.76 -18.30 8.12
C PRO A 197 10.26 -16.86 7.94
N GLY A 198 11.00 -16.04 7.20
CA GLY A 198 10.57 -14.72 6.73
C GLY A 198 11.11 -13.49 7.47
N ILE A 199 12.10 -13.63 8.37
CA ILE A 199 12.76 -12.48 9.04
C ILE A 199 13.39 -11.51 8.03
N PHE A 200 13.92 -12.03 6.92
CA PHE A 200 14.62 -11.26 5.89
C PHE A 200 13.75 -10.94 4.67
N ASP A 201 12.42 -11.05 4.80
CA ASP A 201 11.50 -10.69 3.73
C ASP A 201 11.19 -9.20 3.76
N VAL A 202 11.36 -8.54 2.61
CA VAL A 202 10.95 -7.14 2.43
C VAL A 202 9.44 -7.07 2.30
N ARG A 203 8.80 -6.42 3.28
CA ARG A 203 7.35 -6.24 3.38
C ARG A 203 6.89 -4.87 2.89
N THR A 204 7.70 -3.85 3.15
CA THR A 204 7.41 -2.46 2.78
C THR A 204 8.66 -1.80 2.22
N VAL A 205 8.46 -0.91 1.24
CA VAL A 205 9.53 -0.13 0.62
C VAL A 205 9.14 1.34 0.68
N THR A 206 10.04 2.18 1.20
CA THR A 206 9.78 3.62 1.36
C THR A 206 11.01 4.44 1.02
N MET A 207 10.82 5.62 0.45
CA MET A 207 11.86 6.63 0.33
C MET A 207 11.95 7.48 1.59
N PHE A 208 13.14 7.99 1.90
CA PHE A 208 13.33 9.02 2.92
C PHE A 208 14.44 9.99 2.54
N ASN A 209 14.35 11.23 3.02
CA ASN A 209 15.43 12.20 2.95
C ASN A 209 16.09 12.32 4.33
N LEU A 210 17.42 12.28 4.36
CA LEU A 210 18.16 12.38 5.61
C LEU A 210 17.95 13.76 6.29
N ALA A 211 17.75 14.82 5.49
CA ALA A 211 17.50 16.17 5.97
C ALA A 211 16.14 16.37 6.68
N ASP A 212 15.20 15.43 6.49
CA ASP A 212 13.90 15.43 7.19
C ASP A 212 14.03 14.97 8.65
N HIS A 213 15.25 14.66 9.09
CA HIS A 213 15.57 14.25 10.44
C HIS A 213 16.63 15.15 11.06
N VAL A 214 16.54 15.34 12.38
CA VAL A 214 17.56 16.07 13.15
C VAL A 214 18.73 15.14 13.39
N PHE A 215 19.91 15.55 12.93
CA PHE A 215 21.15 14.87 13.28
C PHE A 215 21.43 15.00 14.78
N VAL A 216 21.55 13.86 15.45
CA VAL A 216 22.00 13.77 16.84
C VAL A 216 23.24 12.88 16.87
N SER A 217 24.39 13.45 17.23
CA SER A 217 25.63 12.69 17.33
C SER A 217 25.55 11.62 18.43
N GLU A 218 26.37 10.58 18.32
CA GLU A 218 26.48 9.54 19.35
C GLU A 218 26.81 10.14 20.73
N GLU A 219 27.75 11.10 20.78
CA GLU A 219 28.09 11.84 21.99
C GLU A 219 26.89 12.59 22.59
N SER A 220 26.04 13.17 21.74
CA SER A 220 24.82 13.87 22.18
C SER A 220 23.78 12.88 22.69
N LEU A 221 23.59 11.73 22.03
CA LEU A 221 22.69 10.66 22.47
C LEU A 221 23.08 10.14 23.86
N LEU A 222 24.38 9.94 24.09
CA LEU A 222 24.93 9.51 25.38
C LEU A 222 24.79 10.61 26.45
N SER A 223 25.18 11.85 26.12
CA SER A 223 25.17 12.98 27.07
C SER A 223 23.75 13.37 27.51
N LEU A 224 22.78 13.29 26.59
CA LEU A 224 21.37 13.52 26.87
C LEU A 224 20.67 12.29 27.46
N GLN A 225 21.37 11.15 27.55
CA GLN A 225 20.84 9.87 28.00
C GLN A 225 19.52 9.52 27.29
N ILE A 226 19.46 9.74 25.97
CA ILE A 226 18.24 9.47 25.18
C ILE A 226 17.87 7.99 25.29
N ILE A 227 18.87 7.12 25.18
CA ILE A 227 18.77 5.67 25.35
C ILE A 227 19.94 5.20 26.22
N ASN A 228 19.69 4.24 27.12
CA ASN A 228 20.75 3.61 27.90
C ASN A 228 21.68 2.77 27.02
N HIS A 229 22.99 2.99 27.15
CA HIS A 229 24.04 2.25 26.44
C HIS A 229 24.93 1.40 27.38
N GLU A 230 24.63 1.34 28.68
CA GLU A 230 25.53 0.70 29.64
C GLU A 230 25.38 -0.83 29.69
N SER A 231 26.16 -1.53 28.86
CA SER A 231 26.55 -2.91 29.10
C SER A 231 27.91 -2.95 29.81
N HIS A 232 27.93 -2.68 31.11
CA HIS A 232 29.17 -2.81 31.88
C HIS A 232 29.61 -4.30 31.99
N PRO A 233 30.92 -4.63 31.82
CA PRO A 233 31.42 -6.01 31.89
C PRO A 233 31.23 -6.69 33.25
N ASN A 234 31.00 -5.91 34.31
CA ASN A 234 30.91 -6.40 35.70
C ASN A 234 29.48 -6.44 36.26
N SER A 235 28.47 -6.43 35.38
CA SER A 235 27.04 -6.50 35.76
C SER A 235 26.67 -7.79 36.52
N GLN A 236 27.50 -8.84 36.43
CA GLN A 236 27.30 -10.12 37.13
C GLN A 236 27.83 -10.15 38.57
N ALA A 237 28.67 -9.20 38.99
CA ALA A 237 29.27 -9.22 40.32
C ALA A 237 28.41 -8.55 41.43
N TRP A 238 27.36 -7.82 41.05
CA TRP A 238 26.50 -7.06 41.98
C TRP A 238 25.02 -7.45 41.92
N SER A 239 24.67 -8.54 41.23
CA SER A 239 23.29 -9.05 41.20
C SER A 239 23.07 -10.07 42.31
N ILE A 240 23.17 -9.60 43.55
CA ILE A 240 22.53 -10.25 44.69
C ILE A 240 21.22 -9.46 44.87
N ASP A 241 20.10 -10.16 44.76
CA ASP A 241 18.71 -9.72 44.94
C ASP A 241 17.95 -9.42 43.63
N SER A 242 17.20 -10.45 43.21
CA SER A 242 16.49 -10.58 41.94
C SER A 242 15.14 -9.86 41.89
N SER A 243 15.12 -8.53 42.02
CA SER A 243 13.91 -7.73 41.79
C SER A 243 14.13 -6.35 41.15
N SER A 244 15.34 -6.04 40.67
CA SER A 244 15.71 -4.68 40.21
C SER A 244 16.08 -4.57 38.73
N SER A 245 15.76 -5.57 37.88
CA SER A 245 16.00 -5.45 36.43
C SER A 245 15.19 -4.32 35.79
N SER A 246 14.04 -3.96 36.37
CA SER A 246 13.19 -2.85 35.95
C SER A 246 13.69 -1.46 36.40
N GLU A 247 14.66 -1.38 37.31
CA GLU A 247 15.20 -0.10 37.79
C GLU A 247 16.34 0.43 36.90
N LYS A 248 16.90 -0.42 36.02
CA LYS A 248 18.05 -0.05 35.18
C LYS A 248 17.67 0.68 33.89
N GLU A 249 16.45 0.49 33.38
CA GLU A 249 15.97 1.25 32.21
C GLU A 249 15.49 2.67 32.58
N ASN A 250 15.19 2.93 33.85
CA ASN A 250 14.62 4.19 34.35
C ASN A 250 15.58 5.41 34.35
N LEU A 251 16.82 5.25 33.87
CA LEU A 251 17.84 6.32 33.84
C LEU A 251 17.95 7.03 32.48
N SER A 252 17.23 6.57 31.45
CA SER A 252 17.19 7.22 30.12
C SER A 252 15.87 7.92 29.85
N ILE A 253 15.86 8.89 28.94
CA ILE A 253 14.62 9.58 28.50
C ILE A 253 13.63 8.56 27.91
N TYR A 254 14.12 7.63 27.09
CA TYR A 254 13.30 6.51 26.61
C TYR A 254 12.75 5.68 27.78
N GLY A 255 13.61 5.33 28.74
CA GLY A 255 13.30 4.71 30.04
C GLY A 255 12.06 5.26 30.72
N LEU A 256 12.01 6.58 30.86
CA LEU A 256 10.92 7.29 31.54
C LEU A 256 9.57 7.16 30.81
N LEU A 257 9.59 6.93 29.50
CA LEU A 257 8.40 7.06 28.64
C LEU A 257 7.95 5.75 28.00
N HIS A 258 8.80 4.71 27.88
CA HIS A 258 8.44 3.47 27.20
C HIS A 258 7.31 2.71 27.90
N SER A 259 7.22 2.80 29.23
CA SER A 259 6.15 2.17 30.00
C SER A 259 4.77 2.76 29.69
N LEU A 260 4.71 3.98 29.17
CA LEU A 260 3.47 4.63 28.73
C LEU A 260 2.97 4.08 27.39
N ALA A 261 3.85 3.48 26.58
CA ALA A 261 3.46 2.84 25.32
C ALA A 261 2.84 1.46 25.59
N SER A 262 1.55 1.34 25.25
CA SER A 262 0.72 0.20 25.63
C SER A 262 1.02 -1.10 24.88
N THR A 263 1.69 -1.05 23.73
CA THR A 263 1.99 -2.23 22.89
C THR A 263 3.48 -2.36 22.58
N PRO A 264 3.99 -3.57 22.26
CA PRO A 264 5.39 -3.77 21.85
C PRO A 264 5.78 -2.91 20.64
N GLN A 265 4.90 -2.80 19.63
CA GLN A 265 5.15 -1.97 18.45
C GLN A 265 5.12 -0.48 18.79
N GLY A 266 4.27 -0.08 19.73
CA GLY A 266 4.27 1.29 20.26
C GLY A 266 5.59 1.63 20.94
N ARG A 267 6.15 0.70 21.74
CA ARG A 267 7.47 0.86 22.37
C ARG A 267 8.60 0.95 21.33
N ALA A 268 8.57 0.09 20.31
CA ALA A 268 9.54 0.12 19.22
C ALA A 268 9.45 1.43 18.40
N HIS A 269 8.23 1.87 18.08
CA HIS A 269 8.01 3.13 17.36
C HIS A 269 8.41 4.34 18.21
N LEU A 270 8.14 4.33 19.52
CA LEU A 270 8.59 5.39 20.43
C LEU A 270 10.11 5.48 20.45
N ARG A 271 10.80 4.33 20.56
CA ARG A 271 12.27 4.27 20.50
C ARG A 271 12.79 4.90 19.20
N HIS A 272 12.16 4.57 18.08
CA HIS A 272 12.49 5.14 16.78
C HIS A 272 12.33 6.67 16.75
N MET A 273 11.24 7.21 17.29
CA MET A 273 11.03 8.67 17.36
C MET A 273 12.09 9.39 18.20
N PHE A 274 12.62 8.74 19.25
CA PHE A 274 13.72 9.29 20.05
C PHE A 274 15.06 9.31 19.31
N LEU A 275 15.34 8.28 18.51
CA LEU A 275 16.57 8.15 17.74
C LEU A 275 16.55 8.95 16.43
N GLN A 276 15.36 9.20 15.88
CA GLN A 276 15.17 9.89 14.62
C GLN A 276 14.14 11.02 14.77
N PRO A 277 14.48 12.11 15.49
CA PRO A 277 13.60 13.25 15.61
C PRO A 277 13.34 13.84 14.22
N THR A 278 12.08 14.01 13.86
CA THR A 278 11.68 14.58 12.57
C THR A 278 11.87 16.10 12.57
N SER A 279 12.32 16.66 11.45
CA SER A 279 12.36 18.11 11.19
C SER A 279 11.14 18.58 10.38
N ASP A 280 10.35 17.66 9.84
CA ASP A 280 9.09 17.94 9.15
C ASP A 280 8.06 18.60 10.09
N LEU A 281 7.73 19.85 9.79
CA LEU A 281 6.81 20.68 10.57
C LEU A 281 5.37 20.15 10.54
N ASP A 282 4.90 19.59 9.42
CA ASP A 282 3.54 19.10 9.31
C ASP A 282 3.34 17.88 10.20
N ILE A 283 4.33 16.96 10.23
CA ILE A 283 4.33 15.81 11.14
C ILE A 283 4.36 16.27 12.60
N ILE A 284 5.18 17.28 12.94
CA ILE A 284 5.26 17.82 14.30
C ILE A 284 3.92 18.43 14.74
N LEU A 285 3.32 19.25 13.88
CA LEU A 285 2.04 19.91 14.18
C LEU A 285 0.90 18.90 14.31
N ASP A 286 0.85 17.88 13.46
CA ASP A 286 -0.18 16.84 13.54
C ASP A 286 -0.06 16.01 14.82
N ARG A 287 1.18 15.66 15.22
CA ARG A 287 1.45 15.01 16.52
C ARG A 287 0.98 15.88 17.69
N GLN A 288 1.29 17.19 17.68
CA GLN A 288 0.87 18.12 18.73
C GLN A 288 -0.66 18.28 18.81
N ARG A 289 -1.35 18.36 17.67
CA ARG A 289 -2.82 18.39 17.61
C ARG A 289 -3.41 17.11 18.17
N THR A 290 -2.85 15.96 17.80
CA THR A 290 -3.29 14.65 18.31
C THR A 290 -3.12 14.56 19.83
N ILE A 291 -1.97 14.96 20.35
CA ILE A 291 -1.71 15.02 21.80
C ILE A 291 -2.73 15.94 22.48
N SER A 292 -2.96 17.13 21.94
CA SER A 292 -3.93 18.10 22.49
C SER A 292 -5.36 17.53 22.53
N LEU A 293 -5.76 16.80 21.48
CA LEU A 293 -7.06 16.13 21.41
C LEU A 293 -7.17 15.02 22.45
N LEU A 294 -6.13 14.20 22.63
CA LEU A 294 -6.12 13.08 23.58
C LEU A 294 -6.06 13.53 25.04
N LEU A 295 -5.41 14.67 25.32
CA LEU A 295 -5.33 15.29 26.65
C LEU A 295 -6.56 16.14 27.01
N HIS A 296 -7.46 16.41 26.06
CA HIS A 296 -8.65 17.20 26.33
C HIS A 296 -9.52 16.51 27.42
N PRO A 297 -10.00 17.21 28.47
CA PRO A 297 -10.71 16.59 29.59
C PRO A 297 -11.92 15.72 29.19
N ASN A 298 -12.69 16.18 28.19
CA ASN A 298 -13.83 15.44 27.62
C ASN A 298 -13.46 14.07 27.00
N ASN A 299 -12.18 13.82 26.74
CA ASN A 299 -11.68 12.59 26.16
C ASN A 299 -10.93 11.72 27.17
N GLU A 300 -10.72 12.17 28.42
CA GLU A 300 -9.85 11.48 29.39
C GLU A 300 -10.29 10.02 29.62
N GLU A 301 -11.57 9.78 29.86
CA GLU A 301 -12.11 8.44 30.07
C GLU A 301 -11.96 7.57 28.81
N LYS A 302 -12.17 8.15 27.63
CA LYS A 302 -12.02 7.46 26.34
C LYS A 302 -10.56 7.08 26.11
N SER A 303 -9.62 8.01 26.33
CA SER A 303 -8.17 7.79 26.23
C SER A 303 -7.72 6.70 27.18
N ARG A 304 -8.20 6.70 28.44
CA ARG A 304 -7.91 5.64 29.42
C ARG A 304 -8.42 4.28 28.98
N ARG A 305 -9.65 4.23 28.45
CA ARG A 305 -10.26 3.01 27.90
C ARG A 305 -9.49 2.48 26.69
N VAL A 306 -9.10 3.35 25.77
CA VAL A 306 -8.27 3.01 24.60
C VAL A 306 -6.93 2.42 25.07
N GLY A 307 -6.23 3.05 26.00
CA GLY A 307 -4.98 2.50 26.56
C GLY A 307 -5.17 1.11 27.17
N SER A 308 -6.27 0.89 27.91
CA SER A 308 -6.59 -0.43 28.46
C SER A 308 -6.90 -1.49 27.41
N ILE A 309 -7.46 -1.12 26.26
CA ILE A 309 -7.71 -2.03 25.14
C ILE A 309 -6.40 -2.33 24.42
N LEU A 310 -5.60 -1.30 24.12
CA LEU A 310 -4.32 -1.44 23.45
C LEU A 310 -3.36 -2.37 24.21
N ARG A 311 -3.33 -2.31 25.55
CA ARG A 311 -2.51 -3.23 26.38
C ARG A 311 -2.86 -4.72 26.20
N LYS A 312 -4.05 -5.04 25.69
CA LYS A 312 -4.46 -6.43 25.40
C LYS A 312 -4.06 -6.90 24.01
N ILE A 313 -3.58 -6.00 23.16
CA ILE A 313 -3.13 -6.30 21.81
C ILE A 313 -1.67 -6.75 21.89
N SER A 314 -1.43 -8.02 21.57
CA SER A 314 -0.08 -8.59 21.48
C SER A 314 0.63 -8.10 20.21
N ASN A 315 1.79 -8.67 19.92
CA ASN A 315 2.44 -8.35 18.66
C ASN A 315 1.56 -8.77 17.46
N ILE A 316 0.92 -7.81 16.77
CA ILE A 316 -0.01 -8.06 15.65
C ILE A 316 0.71 -8.83 14.55
N ILE A 317 1.99 -8.55 14.33
CA ILE A 317 2.80 -9.22 13.31
C ILE A 317 2.97 -10.71 13.64
N ASP A 318 3.17 -11.06 14.91
CA ASP A 318 3.38 -12.44 15.35
C ASP A 318 2.07 -13.25 15.36
N GLY A 319 0.93 -12.56 15.51
CA GLY A 319 -0.40 -13.17 15.50
C GLY A 319 -0.95 -13.47 14.10
N ILE A 320 -0.38 -12.90 13.03
CA ILE A 320 -0.84 -13.13 11.66
C ILE A 320 -0.09 -14.33 11.09
N ASN A 321 -0.78 -15.46 10.94
CA ASN A 321 -0.23 -16.62 10.24
C ASN A 321 -0.04 -16.29 8.74
N PRO A 322 1.21 -16.24 8.24
CA PRO A 322 1.48 -15.88 6.85
C PRO A 322 0.75 -16.79 5.86
N MET A 323 0.62 -18.09 6.15
CA MET A 323 -0.09 -19.02 5.26
C MET A 323 -1.59 -18.71 5.16
N VAL A 324 -2.21 -18.28 6.27
CA VAL A 324 -3.63 -17.90 6.25
C VAL A 324 -3.82 -16.63 5.42
N LEU A 325 -2.93 -15.65 5.57
CA LEU A 325 -3.00 -14.41 4.81
C LEU A 325 -2.74 -14.65 3.31
N THR A 326 -1.74 -15.45 2.96
CA THR A 326 -1.49 -15.87 1.56
C THR A 326 -2.71 -16.60 1.01
N ARG A 327 -3.33 -17.49 1.79
CA ARG A 327 -4.54 -18.21 1.34
C ARG A 327 -5.72 -17.28 1.08
N VAL A 328 -5.91 -16.27 1.92
CA VAL A 328 -6.92 -15.22 1.70
C VAL A 328 -6.56 -14.40 0.46
N GLY A 329 -5.30 -14.02 0.29
CA GLY A 329 -4.80 -13.35 -0.91
C GLY A 329 -5.09 -14.14 -2.18
N ASP A 330 -4.80 -15.44 -2.21
CA ASP A 330 -5.09 -16.33 -3.34
C ASP A 330 -6.59 -16.44 -3.62
N LEU A 331 -7.43 -16.41 -2.60
CA LEU A 331 -8.89 -16.46 -2.77
C LEU A 331 -9.39 -15.15 -3.38
N ILE A 332 -8.92 -14.02 -2.88
CA ILE A 332 -9.26 -12.70 -3.42
C ILE A 332 -8.80 -12.59 -4.87
N GLU A 333 -7.56 -12.97 -5.18
CA GLU A 333 -7.01 -12.92 -6.54
C GLU A 333 -7.79 -13.83 -7.51
N ARG A 334 -8.28 -14.97 -7.05
CA ARG A 334 -9.11 -15.87 -7.86
C ARG A 334 -10.53 -15.35 -8.10
N VAL A 335 -11.09 -14.61 -7.15
CA VAL A 335 -12.49 -14.16 -7.20
C VAL A 335 -12.62 -12.77 -7.80
N VAL A 336 -11.71 -11.84 -7.49
CA VAL A 336 -11.83 -10.42 -7.83
C VAL A 336 -11.10 -10.09 -9.13
N ASN A 337 -11.81 -9.44 -10.04
CA ASN A 337 -11.26 -8.87 -11.26
C ASN A 337 -10.85 -7.41 -10.99
N PHE A 338 -9.62 -7.22 -10.56
CA PHE A 338 -9.08 -5.89 -10.23
C PHE A 338 -8.99 -4.96 -11.45
N ASP A 339 -8.73 -5.48 -12.64
CA ASP A 339 -8.65 -4.69 -13.89
C ASP A 339 -10.01 -4.08 -14.23
N GLN A 340 -11.07 -4.89 -14.19
CA GLN A 340 -12.43 -4.42 -14.42
C GLN A 340 -12.94 -3.53 -13.27
N ALA A 341 -12.52 -3.83 -12.03
CA ALA A 341 -12.93 -3.03 -10.90
C ALA A 341 -12.39 -1.60 -10.94
N LYS A 342 -11.17 -1.43 -11.46
CA LYS A 342 -10.53 -0.13 -11.66
C LYS A 342 -11.24 0.72 -12.70
N SER A 343 -11.64 0.13 -13.83
CA SER A 343 -12.33 0.85 -14.91
C SER A 343 -13.77 1.20 -14.54
N GLN A 344 -14.47 0.35 -13.79
CA GLN A 344 -15.88 0.54 -13.43
C GLN A 344 -16.10 1.22 -12.07
N GLN A 345 -15.03 1.48 -11.30
CA GLN A 345 -15.08 2.02 -9.93
C GLN A 345 -16.00 1.22 -8.98
N ARG A 346 -16.14 -0.09 -9.24
CA ARG A 346 -16.94 -1.05 -8.46
C ARG A 346 -16.23 -2.40 -8.47
N TYR A 347 -16.35 -3.18 -7.40
CA TYR A 347 -15.80 -4.54 -7.38
C TYR A 347 -16.45 -5.39 -8.48
N SER A 348 -15.65 -6.21 -9.17
CA SER A 348 -16.13 -7.14 -10.17
C SER A 348 -15.59 -8.54 -9.91
N VAL A 349 -16.45 -9.54 -10.08
CA VAL A 349 -16.08 -10.96 -9.98
C VAL A 349 -15.49 -11.43 -11.32
N ARG A 350 -14.41 -12.23 -11.26
CA ARG A 350 -13.76 -12.84 -12.44
C ARG A 350 -14.70 -13.82 -13.16
N PRO A 351 -14.63 -13.90 -14.49
CA PRO A 351 -15.33 -14.94 -15.24
C PRO A 351 -14.89 -16.34 -14.81
N GLY A 352 -15.83 -17.28 -14.76
CA GLY A 352 -15.66 -18.68 -14.35
C GLY A 352 -15.77 -18.91 -12.84
N VAL A 353 -16.08 -17.88 -12.04
CA VAL A 353 -16.29 -18.00 -10.58
C VAL A 353 -17.75 -18.29 -10.26
N ASP A 354 -18.68 -17.64 -10.96
CA ASP A 354 -20.13 -17.87 -10.85
C ASP A 354 -20.71 -17.89 -12.26
N ASP A 355 -21.02 -19.10 -12.75
CA ASP A 355 -21.55 -19.33 -14.10
C ASP A 355 -22.89 -18.62 -14.34
N GLU A 356 -23.70 -18.43 -13.28
CA GLU A 356 -24.98 -17.75 -13.34
C GLU A 356 -24.76 -16.24 -13.49
N LEU A 357 -23.88 -15.66 -12.69
CA LEU A 357 -23.47 -14.25 -12.82
C LEU A 357 -22.86 -13.97 -14.19
N ASP A 358 -22.04 -14.88 -14.70
CA ASP A 358 -21.47 -14.78 -16.05
C ASP A 358 -22.51 -14.92 -17.15
N GLY A 359 -23.54 -15.73 -16.93
CA GLY A 359 -24.73 -15.80 -17.79
C GLY A 359 -25.47 -14.47 -17.85
N LEU A 360 -25.74 -13.88 -16.69
CA LEU A 360 -26.43 -12.59 -16.58
C LEU A 360 -25.61 -11.45 -17.19
N LYS A 361 -24.30 -11.39 -16.92
CA LYS A 361 -23.39 -10.41 -17.54
C LYS A 361 -23.37 -10.54 -19.06
N ARG A 362 -23.30 -11.77 -19.60
CA ARG A 362 -23.35 -12.00 -21.07
C ARG A 362 -24.66 -11.55 -21.69
N GLN A 363 -25.79 -11.82 -21.03
CA GLN A 363 -27.10 -11.36 -21.49
C GLN A 363 -27.20 -9.83 -21.47
N TYR A 364 -26.68 -9.19 -20.41
CA TYR A 364 -26.65 -7.73 -20.29
C TYR A 364 -25.74 -7.07 -21.35
N ASP A 365 -24.54 -7.62 -21.56
CA ASP A 365 -23.59 -7.12 -22.58
C ASP A 365 -24.14 -7.31 -24.01
N GLY A 366 -24.95 -8.35 -24.24
CA GLY A 366 -25.62 -8.59 -25.52
C GLY A 366 -26.81 -7.68 -25.80
N LEU A 367 -27.30 -6.95 -24.79
CA LEU A 367 -28.56 -6.22 -24.84
C LEU A 367 -28.54 -5.08 -25.87
N ASP A 368 -27.40 -4.41 -26.06
CA ASP A 368 -27.29 -3.27 -26.99
C ASP A 368 -27.53 -3.70 -28.45
N SER A 369 -26.95 -4.84 -28.85
CA SER A 369 -27.16 -5.43 -30.17
C SER A 369 -28.61 -5.86 -30.40
N PHE A 370 -29.24 -6.43 -29.36
CA PHE A 370 -30.63 -6.85 -29.39
C PHE A 370 -31.59 -5.66 -29.44
N LEU A 371 -31.34 -4.60 -28.67
CA LEU A 371 -32.14 -3.38 -28.67
C LEU A 371 -32.10 -2.64 -30.01
N THR A 372 -30.98 -2.75 -30.74
CA THR A 372 -30.89 -2.25 -32.10
C THR A 372 -31.83 -3.00 -33.05
N GLU A 373 -31.93 -4.33 -32.93
CA GLU A 373 -32.88 -5.13 -33.69
C GLU A 373 -34.33 -4.83 -33.31
N VAL A 374 -34.62 -4.67 -32.02
CA VAL A 374 -35.96 -4.30 -31.54
C VAL A 374 -36.37 -2.91 -32.03
N ALA A 375 -35.45 -1.94 -32.07
CA ALA A 375 -35.73 -0.62 -32.64
C ALA A 375 -36.20 -0.70 -34.11
N ASN A 376 -35.60 -1.59 -34.91
CA ASN A 376 -36.02 -1.82 -36.29
C ASN A 376 -37.43 -2.44 -36.39
N HIS A 377 -37.76 -3.38 -35.50
CA HIS A 377 -39.09 -4.00 -35.46
C HIS A 377 -40.16 -3.00 -35.00
N VAL A 378 -39.88 -2.21 -33.97
CA VAL A 378 -40.76 -1.14 -33.49
C VAL A 378 -41.03 -0.14 -34.61
N ALA A 379 -40.03 0.20 -35.42
CA ALA A 379 -40.22 1.08 -36.57
C ALA A 379 -41.07 0.45 -37.69
N GLN A 380 -41.03 -0.87 -37.88
CA GLN A 380 -41.86 -1.55 -38.89
C GLN A 380 -43.35 -1.50 -38.56
N ASP A 381 -43.69 -1.58 -37.27
CA ASP A 381 -45.07 -1.52 -36.76
C ASP A 381 -45.70 -0.13 -36.90
N LEU A 382 -44.88 0.91 -37.10
CA LEU A 382 -45.35 2.27 -37.28
C LEU A 382 -45.63 2.61 -38.76
N PRO A 383 -46.58 3.55 -39.00
CA PRO A 383 -46.78 4.18 -40.31
C PRO A 383 -45.47 4.78 -40.85
N ILE A 384 -45.30 4.76 -42.17
CA ILE A 384 -44.06 5.18 -42.85
C ILE A 384 -43.63 6.61 -42.45
N CYS A 385 -44.58 7.52 -42.23
CA CYS A 385 -44.32 8.89 -41.78
C CYS A 385 -43.72 8.98 -40.37
N ALA A 386 -44.05 8.03 -39.48
CA ALA A 386 -43.65 8.06 -38.08
C ALA A 386 -42.31 7.35 -37.80
N ARG A 387 -41.80 6.57 -38.76
CA ARG A 387 -40.56 5.78 -38.57
C ARG A 387 -39.32 6.62 -38.37
N GLN A 388 -39.28 7.81 -38.98
CA GLN A 388 -38.14 8.73 -38.93
C GLN A 388 -37.90 9.29 -37.51
N TYR A 389 -38.90 9.25 -36.63
CA TYR A 389 -38.77 9.78 -35.28
C TYR A 389 -38.13 8.81 -34.29
N ILE A 390 -38.08 7.50 -34.60
CA ILE A 390 -37.43 6.51 -33.72
C ILE A 390 -35.92 6.58 -33.90
N ARG A 391 -35.22 6.85 -32.81
CA ARG A 391 -33.75 6.93 -32.80
C ARG A 391 -33.10 5.63 -32.32
N SER A 392 -33.58 5.09 -31.20
CA SER A 392 -33.04 3.87 -30.60
C SER A 392 -33.99 3.30 -29.54
N CYS A 393 -33.70 2.09 -29.06
CA CYS A 393 -34.26 1.58 -27.81
C CYS A 393 -33.14 1.50 -26.77
N ILE A 394 -33.44 1.84 -25.52
CA ILE A 394 -32.47 1.87 -24.42
C ILE A 394 -33.01 1.11 -23.21
N PHE A 395 -32.11 0.69 -22.32
CA PHE A 395 -32.44 0.14 -21.01
C PHE A 395 -31.91 1.07 -19.91
N LEU A 396 -32.79 1.50 -19.00
CA LEU A 396 -32.43 2.28 -17.83
C LEU A 396 -32.79 1.49 -16.56
N PRO A 397 -31.84 1.12 -15.68
CA PRO A 397 -32.11 0.22 -14.56
C PRO A 397 -33.26 0.58 -13.61
N GLN A 398 -33.62 1.87 -13.50
CA GLN A 398 -34.72 2.34 -12.65
C GLN A 398 -36.05 2.51 -13.39
N LEU A 399 -36.03 2.53 -14.73
CA LEU A 399 -37.17 2.87 -15.59
C LEU A 399 -37.51 1.77 -16.62
N GLY A 400 -36.67 0.74 -16.72
CA GLY A 400 -36.80 -0.35 -17.68
C GLY A 400 -36.41 0.02 -19.11
N PHE A 401 -36.94 -0.72 -20.06
CA PHE A 401 -36.75 -0.52 -21.50
C PHE A 401 -37.59 0.65 -22.03
N LEU A 402 -37.02 1.48 -22.89
CA LEU A 402 -37.69 2.66 -23.44
C LEU A 402 -37.34 2.85 -24.92
N THR A 403 -38.31 3.32 -25.69
CA THR A 403 -38.08 3.77 -27.06
C THR A 403 -37.78 5.27 -27.05
N VAL A 404 -36.66 5.63 -27.68
CA VAL A 404 -36.16 7.00 -27.79
C VAL A 404 -36.70 7.61 -29.08
N VAL A 405 -37.45 8.69 -28.93
CA VAL A 405 -38.10 9.40 -30.04
C VAL A 405 -37.62 10.84 -30.06
N GLU A 406 -37.09 11.29 -31.19
CA GLU A 406 -36.64 12.67 -31.38
C GLU A 406 -37.85 13.54 -31.78
N GLN A 407 -38.10 14.64 -31.04
CA GLN A 407 -39.20 15.54 -31.34
C GLN A 407 -38.71 16.68 -32.25
N ASP A 408 -39.21 16.75 -33.48
CA ASP A 408 -38.87 17.85 -34.39
C ASP A 408 -39.76 19.08 -34.11
N HIS A 409 -39.23 20.06 -33.39
CA HIS A 409 -39.94 21.30 -33.06
C HIS A 409 -39.98 22.32 -34.21
N ARG A 410 -39.42 22.02 -35.40
CA ARG A 410 -39.28 22.99 -36.50
C ARG A 410 -40.31 22.84 -37.63
N GLN A 411 -41.13 21.79 -37.63
CA GLN A 411 -42.20 21.61 -38.64
C GLN A 411 -43.58 21.62 -37.97
N SER A 412 -44.47 22.52 -38.41
CA SER A 412 -45.90 22.54 -38.05
C SER A 412 -46.70 21.43 -38.75
N GLY A 413 -46.14 20.23 -38.85
CA GLY A 413 -46.76 19.01 -39.37
C GLY A 413 -46.57 17.89 -38.36
N SER A 414 -47.70 17.38 -37.85
CA SER A 414 -47.87 16.22 -36.97
C SER A 414 -46.72 15.87 -36.01
N SER A 415 -46.90 16.24 -34.75
CA SER A 415 -46.07 15.67 -33.68
C SER A 415 -46.27 14.15 -33.61
N PHE A 416 -45.22 13.40 -33.26
CA PHE A 416 -45.34 11.97 -32.97
C PHE A 416 -46.46 11.67 -31.95
N ASP A 417 -46.72 12.61 -31.04
CA ASP A 417 -47.82 12.53 -30.07
C ASP A 417 -49.21 12.57 -30.73
N GLU A 418 -49.37 13.28 -31.84
CA GLU A 418 -50.63 13.39 -32.60
C GLU A 418 -50.87 12.18 -33.53
N GLU A 419 -49.81 11.63 -34.12
CA GLU A 419 -49.90 10.51 -35.07
C GLU A 419 -49.92 9.12 -34.42
N CYS A 420 -49.26 8.94 -33.27
CA CYS A 420 -48.99 7.60 -32.71
C CYS A 420 -49.32 7.44 -31.21
N ALA A 421 -49.35 8.53 -30.43
CA ALA A 421 -49.63 8.44 -28.98
C ALA A 421 -51.12 8.56 -28.61
N GLY A 422 -52.00 8.89 -29.56
CA GLY A 422 -53.44 9.06 -29.34
C GLY A 422 -54.20 7.78 -28.96
N ASP A 423 -53.69 6.60 -29.37
CA ASP A 423 -54.36 5.30 -29.17
C ASP A 423 -54.09 4.66 -27.80
N GLY A 424 -53.34 5.34 -26.91
CA GLY A 424 -53.00 4.84 -25.57
C GLY A 424 -51.98 3.68 -25.54
N LEU A 425 -51.52 3.22 -26.70
CA LEU A 425 -50.52 2.14 -26.87
C LEU A 425 -49.07 2.61 -26.63
N TRP A 426 -48.83 3.92 -26.66
CA TRP A 426 -47.54 4.55 -26.40
C TRP A 426 -47.66 5.50 -25.22
N LYS A 427 -47.06 5.13 -24.09
CA LYS A 427 -47.07 5.93 -22.86
C LYS A 427 -45.77 6.70 -22.72
N LYS A 428 -45.84 8.03 -22.77
CA LYS A 428 -44.69 8.91 -22.54
C LYS A 428 -44.22 8.79 -21.08
N SER A 429 -42.94 8.49 -20.88
CA SER A 429 -42.33 8.36 -19.55
C SER A 429 -41.72 9.69 -19.09
N PHE A 430 -40.83 10.28 -19.90
CA PHE A 430 -40.24 11.59 -19.64
C PHE A 430 -39.69 12.20 -20.94
N THR A 431 -39.26 13.45 -20.88
CA THR A 431 -38.58 14.17 -21.97
C THR A 431 -37.32 14.80 -21.42
N ASP A 432 -36.23 14.69 -22.17
CA ASP A 432 -34.95 15.32 -21.88
C ASP A 432 -34.30 15.81 -23.18
N ASN A 433 -33.84 17.07 -23.22
CA ASN A 433 -33.14 17.69 -24.36
C ASN A 433 -33.80 17.38 -25.74
N ASP A 434 -35.07 17.76 -25.90
CA ASP A 434 -35.87 17.56 -27.13
C ASP A 434 -36.05 16.09 -27.56
N THR A 435 -35.70 15.15 -26.69
CA THR A 435 -35.87 13.71 -26.87
C THR A 435 -36.92 13.19 -25.91
N ALA A 436 -37.94 12.52 -26.43
CA ALA A 436 -39.02 11.94 -25.64
C ALA A 436 -38.85 10.41 -25.54
N TYR A 437 -39.07 9.90 -24.34
CA TYR A 437 -38.89 8.49 -24.01
C TYR A 437 -40.25 7.85 -23.79
N TYR A 438 -40.57 6.83 -24.59
CA TYR A 438 -41.87 6.17 -24.58
C TYR A 438 -41.79 4.71 -24.17
N LYS A 439 -42.86 4.26 -23.53
CA LYS A 439 -43.14 2.86 -23.21
C LYS A 439 -44.23 2.37 -24.18
N ASN A 440 -43.85 1.47 -25.07
CA ASN A 440 -44.78 0.80 -25.99
C ASN A 440 -44.94 -0.68 -25.62
N ARG A 441 -45.77 -1.42 -26.37
CA ARG A 441 -46.00 -2.86 -26.15
C ARG A 441 -44.69 -3.65 -26.11
N HIS A 442 -43.79 -3.45 -27.08
CA HIS A 442 -42.50 -4.14 -27.14
C HIS A 442 -41.64 -3.88 -25.89
N MET A 443 -41.52 -2.62 -25.47
CA MET A 443 -40.75 -2.26 -24.28
C MET A 443 -41.35 -2.80 -22.98
N THR A 444 -42.67 -3.03 -22.95
CA THR A 444 -43.36 -3.62 -21.79
C THR A 444 -43.10 -5.13 -21.73
N GLU A 445 -43.15 -5.82 -22.88
CA GLU A 445 -42.79 -7.24 -22.98
C GLU A 445 -41.31 -7.49 -22.62
N LEU A 446 -40.42 -6.57 -23.00
CA LEU A 446 -39.01 -6.64 -22.61
C LEU A 446 -38.78 -6.42 -21.11
N ASP A 447 -39.55 -5.55 -20.46
CA ASP A 447 -39.47 -5.39 -19.00
C ASP A 447 -39.89 -6.67 -18.29
N GLU A 448 -40.95 -7.33 -18.74
CA GLU A 448 -41.42 -8.58 -18.14
C GLU A 448 -40.40 -9.72 -18.25
N GLN A 449 -39.63 -9.76 -19.34
CA GLN A 449 -38.66 -10.84 -19.58
C GLN A 449 -37.25 -10.53 -19.05
N TYR A 450 -36.80 -9.27 -19.15
CA TYR A 450 -35.41 -8.88 -18.90
C TYR A 450 -35.26 -7.72 -17.92
N GLY A 451 -36.35 -7.10 -17.45
CA GLY A 451 -36.31 -5.89 -16.61
C GLY A 451 -35.53 -6.07 -15.31
N ASP A 452 -35.50 -7.28 -14.76
CA ASP A 452 -34.82 -7.60 -13.51
C ASP A 452 -33.31 -7.89 -13.66
N ILE A 453 -32.78 -7.96 -14.89
CA ILE A 453 -31.41 -8.45 -15.14
C ILE A 453 -30.36 -7.64 -14.37
N TYR A 454 -30.51 -6.32 -14.30
CA TYR A 454 -29.58 -5.44 -13.59
C TYR A 454 -29.68 -5.61 -12.07
N SER A 455 -30.89 -5.84 -11.55
CA SER A 455 -31.15 -6.10 -10.13
C SER A 455 -30.60 -7.46 -9.71
N GLN A 456 -30.69 -8.47 -10.58
CA GLN A 456 -30.13 -9.81 -10.35
C GLN A 456 -28.60 -9.77 -10.32
N ILE A 457 -27.96 -9.07 -11.27
CA ILE A 457 -26.49 -8.86 -11.27
C ILE A 457 -26.07 -8.11 -9.99
N SER A 458 -26.75 -7.02 -9.67
CA SER A 458 -26.42 -6.21 -8.48
C SER A 458 -26.68 -6.96 -7.17
N GLY A 459 -27.70 -7.82 -7.14
CA GLY A 459 -28.05 -8.64 -5.98
C GLY A 459 -27.04 -9.75 -5.72
N LYS A 460 -26.48 -10.36 -6.77
CA LYS A 460 -25.42 -11.39 -6.68
C LYS A 460 -24.06 -10.83 -6.24
N LEU A 461 -23.86 -9.53 -6.40
CA LEU A 461 -22.63 -8.83 -6.06
C LEU A 461 -22.62 -8.34 -4.59
N ARG A 462 -23.79 -8.15 -3.95
CA ARG A 462 -23.91 -7.82 -2.53
C ARG A 462 -23.75 -9.04 -1.64
#